data_AF-A0A936E729-F1
#
_entry.id   AF-A0A936E729-F1
#
_cell.length_a   1.000
_cell.length_b   1.000
_cell.length_c   1.000
_cell.angle_alpha   90.00
_cell.angle_beta   90.00
_cell.angle_gamma   90.00
#
_symmetry.space_group_name_H-M   'P 1'
#
loop_
_entity.id
_entity.type
_entity.pdbx_description
1 polymer ?
#
loop_
_entity_poly.entity_id
_entity_poly.type
_entity_poly.pdbx_seq_one_letter_code
_entity_poly.pdbx_strand_id
1 'polypeptide(L)'
;MDEIDKLSSSYNKLDIKGNNVLFELLHILEENSTSGANSYDKFATRTTIDTSNFCFVFAGAFQGLFVPNQSPAHPIGFDRCLNSEAQSGSGDDLEAIIKFGIPREIIGRIGWILHLKPLERDVFRDILLSTEESPLTYYRKLYEIHSSVLHLSEKEIDLVIASAISKNVGARGLRQALQEFLSDRLNILFNL
;
A
#
# COMPACT_ATOMS: atom_id res chain seq x y z
N MET A 1 10.34 1.35 -0.17
CA MET A 1 10.09 0.53 1.03
C MET A 1 8.60 0.52 1.30
N ASP A 2 8.05 -0.67 1.52
CA ASP A 2 6.64 -0.86 1.88
C ASP A 2 6.52 -1.10 3.39
N GLU A 3 5.32 -0.90 3.94
CA GLU A 3 4.97 -1.13 5.34
C GLU A 3 5.81 -0.33 6.37
N ILE A 4 6.22 0.90 6.03
CA ILE A 4 7.00 1.76 6.95
C ILE A 4 6.22 2.08 8.24
N ASP A 5 4.88 2.04 8.18
CA ASP A 5 3.99 2.25 9.31
C ASP A 5 4.20 1.20 10.42
N LYS A 6 4.60 -0.02 10.05
CA LYS A 6 4.91 -1.09 11.02
C LYS A 6 6.22 -0.88 11.78
N LEU A 7 7.12 -0.03 11.28
CA LEU A 7 8.38 0.31 11.93
C LEU A 7 8.21 1.39 13.01
N SER A 8 7.04 2.04 13.07
CA SER A 8 6.75 3.11 14.01
C SER A 8 6.57 2.60 15.45
N SER A 9 6.92 3.46 16.41
CA SER A 9 6.83 3.15 17.84
C SER A 9 5.39 2.92 18.32
N SER A 10 4.37 3.44 17.63
CA SER A 10 2.97 3.23 18.01
C SER A 10 2.48 1.81 17.74
N TYR A 11 3.06 1.11 16.76
CA TYR A 11 2.70 -0.27 16.48
C TYR A 11 3.25 -1.21 17.55
N ASN A 12 4.51 -1.01 17.98
CA ASN A 12 5.16 -1.80 19.01
C ASN A 12 6.05 -0.92 19.93
N LYS A 13 5.55 -0.51 21.10
CA LYS A 13 6.28 0.35 22.06
C LYS A 13 7.54 -0.28 22.67
N LEU A 14 7.77 -1.57 22.46
CA LEU A 14 8.92 -2.34 22.96
C LEU A 14 9.94 -2.72 21.86
N ASP A 15 9.73 -2.28 20.61
CA ASP A 15 10.51 -2.76 19.47
C ASP A 15 11.76 -1.92 19.22
N ILE A 16 12.84 -2.28 19.92
CA ILE A 16 14.19 -1.74 19.69
C ILE A 16 14.62 -1.96 18.23
N LYS A 17 14.10 -3.00 17.58
CA LYS A 17 14.43 -3.35 16.19
C LYS A 17 13.88 -2.36 15.18
N GLY A 18 12.64 -1.89 15.36
CA GLY A 18 11.99 -0.95 14.44
C GLY A 18 12.74 0.38 14.37
N ASN A 19 13.09 0.94 15.53
CA ASN A 19 13.87 2.16 15.62
C ASN A 19 15.27 2.03 15.00
N ASN A 20 15.95 0.90 15.20
CA ASN A 20 17.27 0.68 14.58
C ASN A 20 17.21 0.69 13.05
N VAL A 21 16.15 0.10 12.46
CA VAL A 21 15.94 0.15 11.00
C VAL A 21 15.70 1.57 10.53
N LEU A 22 14.91 2.35 11.28
CA LEU A 22 14.64 3.75 10.98
C LEU A 22 15.90 4.62 11.08
N PHE A 23 16.78 4.40 12.07
CA PHE A 23 18.06 5.11 12.19
C PHE A 23 19.03 4.76 11.07
N GLU A 24 19.13 3.48 10.68
CA GLU A 24 19.97 3.09 9.55
C GLU A 24 19.45 3.70 8.25
N LEU A 25 18.12 3.72 8.07
CA LEU A 25 17.47 4.36 6.93
C LEU A 25 17.77 5.86 6.89
N LEU A 26 17.75 6.54 8.05
CA LEU A 26 18.16 7.93 8.14
C LEU A 26 19.60 8.10 7.64
N HIS A 27 20.54 7.27 8.12
CA HIS A 27 21.93 7.32 7.65
C HIS A 27 22.05 7.16 6.13
N ILE A 28 21.26 6.29 5.50
CA ILE A 28 21.22 6.15 4.03
C ILE A 28 20.69 7.41 3.32
N LEU A 29 19.74 8.12 3.96
CA LEU A 29 19.17 9.37 3.45
C LEU A 29 20.05 10.59 3.71
N GLU A 30 20.92 10.58 4.72
CA GLU A 30 21.84 11.68 5.03
C GLU A 30 23.21 11.50 4.38
N GLU A 31 23.77 10.31 4.55
CA GLU A 31 25.02 9.93 3.94
C GLU A 31 24.70 9.39 2.56
N ASN A 32 24.97 10.21 1.56
CA ASN A 32 24.94 9.89 0.13
C ASN A 32 25.89 8.74 -0.27
N SER A 33 26.39 7.96 0.69
CA SER A 33 27.22 6.78 0.47
C SER A 33 26.94 5.75 1.56
N THR A 34 26.79 4.49 1.16
CA THR A 34 26.55 3.37 2.08
C THR A 34 27.48 2.21 1.73
N SER A 35 27.93 1.45 2.72
CA SER A 35 28.84 0.33 2.50
C SER A 35 28.11 -1.00 2.74
N GLY A 36 27.91 -1.77 1.66
CA GLY A 36 27.24 -3.05 1.68
C GLY A 36 28.18 -4.20 1.36
N ALA A 37 27.86 -5.41 1.81
CA ALA A 37 28.51 -6.63 1.35
C ALA A 37 27.48 -7.50 0.63
N ASN A 38 27.89 -8.18 -0.44
CA ASN A 38 27.01 -9.08 -1.20
C ASN A 38 26.73 -10.40 -0.46
N SER A 39 27.27 -10.58 0.76
CA SER A 39 27.09 -11.74 1.61
C SER A 39 27.03 -11.30 3.07
N TYR A 40 26.31 -12.07 3.90
CA TYR A 40 26.28 -11.91 5.35
C TYR A 40 27.57 -12.37 6.05
N ASP A 41 28.55 -12.88 5.29
CA ASP A 41 29.86 -13.25 5.80
C ASP A 41 30.64 -12.01 6.26
N LYS A 42 31.25 -12.10 7.46
CA LYS A 42 32.03 -11.02 8.07
C LYS A 42 33.31 -10.71 7.29
N PHE A 43 33.78 -11.65 6.49
CA PHE A 43 34.97 -11.49 5.63
C PHE A 43 34.63 -11.05 4.21
N ALA A 44 33.35 -10.83 3.89
CA ALA A 44 32.94 -10.39 2.57
C ALA A 44 33.51 -8.99 2.28
N THR A 45 33.97 -8.81 1.04
CA THR A 45 34.41 -7.52 0.54
C THR A 45 33.23 -6.55 0.56
N ARG A 46 33.39 -5.46 1.31
CA ARG A 46 32.42 -4.37 1.36
C ARG A 46 32.64 -3.43 0.19
N THR A 47 31.60 -3.17 -0.56
CA THR A 47 31.59 -2.20 -1.65
C THR A 47 30.81 -0.97 -1.21
N THR A 48 31.39 0.20 -1.45
CA THR A 48 30.74 1.49 -1.23
C THR A 48 29.82 1.81 -2.41
N ILE A 49 28.58 2.14 -2.11
CA ILE A 49 27.54 2.52 -3.08
C ILE A 49 27.18 3.97 -2.81
N ASP A 50 27.25 4.80 -3.85
CA ASP A 50 26.76 6.19 -3.83
C ASP A 50 25.24 6.21 -4.00
N THR A 51 24.53 6.81 -3.04
CA THR A 51 23.07 6.89 -2.99
C THR A 51 22.53 8.28 -3.36
N SER A 52 23.39 9.23 -3.75
CA SER A 52 23.02 10.63 -4.04
C SER A 52 21.87 10.78 -5.05
N ASN A 53 21.80 9.87 -6.03
CA ASN A 53 20.83 9.93 -7.13
C ASN A 53 19.66 8.95 -6.97
N PHE A 54 19.51 8.33 -5.79
CA PHE A 54 18.45 7.36 -5.57
C PHE A 54 17.14 8.08 -5.22
N CYS A 55 16.05 7.65 -5.85
CA CYS A 55 14.71 8.06 -5.46
C CYS A 55 14.18 7.09 -4.40
N PHE A 56 13.94 7.59 -3.20
CA PHE A 56 13.37 6.81 -2.12
C PHE A 56 11.85 6.99 -2.07
N VAL A 57 11.12 5.89 -2.28
CA VAL A 57 9.66 5.85 -2.15
C VAL A 57 9.31 5.05 -0.91
N PHE A 58 8.54 5.65 -0.01
CA PHE A 58 8.05 5.01 1.21
C PHE A 58 6.53 4.85 1.11
N ALA A 59 6.02 3.69 1.49
CA ALA A 59 4.59 3.38 1.51
C ALA A 59 4.21 2.73 2.85
N GLY A 60 2.97 2.97 3.27
CA GLY A 60 2.37 2.42 4.48
C GLY A 60 0.86 2.66 4.49
N ALA A 61 0.12 1.86 5.25
CA ALA A 61 -1.35 1.98 5.32
C ALA A 61 -1.81 3.00 6.37
N PHE A 62 -0.95 3.32 7.34
CA PHE A 62 -1.17 4.35 8.38
C PHE A 62 -2.60 4.31 8.94
N GLN A 63 -3.00 3.14 9.44
CA GLN A 63 -4.36 2.92 9.93
C GLN A 63 -4.71 3.92 11.05
N GLY A 64 -5.85 4.59 10.90
CA GLY A 64 -6.34 5.57 11.88
C GLY A 64 -5.71 6.96 11.78
N LEU A 65 -4.77 7.20 10.88
CA LEU A 65 -4.00 8.46 10.87
C LEU A 65 -4.65 9.65 10.18
N PHE A 66 -5.64 9.41 9.35
CA PHE A 66 -6.31 10.43 8.55
C PHE A 66 -7.83 10.25 8.60
N VAL A 67 -8.33 9.74 9.73
CA VAL A 67 -9.77 9.77 9.99
C VAL A 67 -10.13 11.25 10.16
N PRO A 68 -11.05 11.81 9.36
CA PRO A 68 -11.54 13.16 9.63
C PRO A 68 -12.04 13.12 11.08
N ASN A 69 -11.49 13.98 11.94
CA ASN A 69 -11.92 14.09 13.32
C ASN A 69 -13.45 14.08 13.33
N GLN A 70 -14.05 12.98 13.76
CA GLN A 70 -15.38 13.05 14.36
C GLN A 70 -15.12 13.87 15.60
N SER A 71 -15.33 15.18 15.45
CA SER A 71 -15.19 16.13 16.53
C SER A 71 -15.95 15.54 17.71
N PRO A 72 -15.36 15.41 18.92
CA PRO A 72 -16.22 15.35 20.08
C PRO A 72 -17.08 16.61 20.00
N ALA A 73 -18.39 16.41 19.80
CA ALA A 73 -19.33 17.50 19.87
C ALA A 73 -19.09 18.23 21.18
N HIS A 74 -18.91 19.55 21.07
CA HIS A 74 -18.79 20.58 22.11
C HIS A 74 -17.38 20.96 22.59
N PRO A 75 -16.87 22.08 22.07
CA PRO A 75 -16.40 23.20 22.88
C PRO A 75 -17.52 24.24 22.97
N ILE A 76 -17.98 24.51 24.18
CA ILE A 76 -18.78 25.71 24.49
C ILE A 76 -17.85 26.92 24.27
N GLY A 77 -18.09 27.70 23.22
CA GLY A 77 -17.32 28.92 22.94
C GLY A 77 -17.64 29.52 21.59
N PHE A 78 -17.97 30.81 21.57
CA PHE A 78 -18.28 31.60 20.38
C PHE A 78 -17.12 31.61 19.36
N ASP A 79 -17.48 31.66 18.07
CA ASP A 79 -16.64 31.77 16.87
C ASP A 79 -15.86 30.54 16.39
N ARG A 80 -16.49 29.76 15.51
CA ARG A 80 -16.08 29.69 14.08
C ARG A 80 -17.05 28.85 13.26
N CYS A 81 -17.63 29.49 12.25
CA CYS A 81 -18.19 28.84 11.07
C CYS A 81 -17.14 28.90 9.94
N LEU A 82 -17.24 27.97 8.98
CA LEU A 82 -16.58 27.96 7.66
C LEU A 82 -15.16 27.35 7.59
N ASN A 83 -15.04 26.08 7.20
CA ASN A 83 -14.95 25.70 5.77
C ASN A 83 -14.62 24.21 5.59
N SER A 84 -15.57 23.51 4.99
CA SER A 84 -15.38 22.27 4.26
C SER A 84 -14.69 22.60 2.94
N GLU A 85 -13.40 22.27 2.81
CA GLU A 85 -12.74 22.00 1.53
C GLU A 85 -11.35 21.41 1.82
N ALA A 86 -11.08 20.25 1.23
CA ALA A 86 -9.81 19.56 1.30
C ALA A 86 -8.69 20.42 0.72
N GLN A 87 -7.95 21.12 1.58
CA GLN A 87 -6.64 21.68 1.22
C GLN A 87 -5.56 20.70 1.68
N SER A 88 -5.03 19.96 0.71
CA SER A 88 -3.75 19.27 0.83
C SER A 88 -2.68 20.32 1.14
N GLY A 89 -2.14 20.31 2.36
CA GLY A 89 -1.29 21.40 2.86
C GLY A 89 -0.48 21.02 4.08
N SER A 90 0.50 20.13 3.88
CA SER A 90 1.81 19.96 4.53
C SER A 90 2.00 20.03 6.06
N GLY A 91 1.24 20.79 6.85
CA GLY A 91 1.50 20.91 8.30
C GLY A 91 0.88 19.78 9.11
N ASP A 92 -0.42 19.56 8.93
CA ASP A 92 -1.20 18.60 9.71
C ASP A 92 -0.79 17.15 9.40
N ASP A 93 -0.42 16.85 8.15
CA ASP A 93 0.04 15.53 7.74
C ASP A 93 1.35 15.14 8.42
N LEU A 94 2.31 16.08 8.48
CA LEU A 94 3.59 15.84 9.16
C LEU A 94 3.35 15.61 10.64
N GLU A 95 2.52 16.42 11.30
CA GLU A 95 2.17 16.23 12.70
C GLU A 95 1.48 14.89 12.97
N ALA A 96 0.56 14.47 12.09
CA ALA A 96 -0.12 13.19 12.21
C ALA A 96 0.87 12.02 12.12
N ILE A 97 1.81 12.05 11.16
CA ILE A 97 2.84 11.01 10.98
C ILE A 97 3.83 10.99 12.16
N ILE A 98 4.16 12.15 12.73
CA ILE A 98 4.96 12.23 13.97
C ILE A 98 4.19 11.62 15.15
N LYS A 99 2.90 11.95 15.30
CA LYS A 99 2.04 11.35 16.33
C LYS A 99 1.88 9.84 16.15
N PHE A 100 1.96 9.34 14.91
CA PHE A 100 2.04 7.91 14.64
C PHE A 100 3.33 7.27 15.16
N GLY A 101 4.38 8.04 15.41
CA GLY A 101 5.64 7.54 15.93
C GLY A 101 6.69 7.29 14.84
N ILE A 102 6.58 7.95 13.69
CA ILE A 102 7.73 8.11 12.80
C ILE A 102 8.55 9.33 13.29
N PRO A 103 9.88 9.20 13.45
CA PRO A 103 10.74 10.30 13.91
C PRO A 103 10.72 11.53 12.98
N ARG A 104 10.85 12.73 13.58
CA ARG A 104 10.88 14.00 12.83
C ARG A 104 12.05 14.08 11.86
N GLU A 105 13.15 13.43 12.21
CA GLU A 105 14.39 13.34 11.45
C GLU A 105 14.15 12.70 10.07
N ILE A 106 13.37 11.62 10.02
CA ILE A 106 13.04 10.92 8.77
C ILE A 106 12.06 11.75 7.95
N ILE A 107 11.01 12.26 8.60
CA ILE A 107 9.97 13.05 7.95
C ILE A 107 10.56 14.32 7.33
N GLY A 108 11.53 14.95 7.98
CA GLY A 108 12.24 16.12 7.46
C GLY A 108 13.03 15.85 6.16
N ARG A 109 13.30 14.57 5.82
CA ARG A 109 13.93 14.18 4.55
C ARG A 109 12.93 13.78 3.46
N ILE A 110 11.64 13.70 3.78
CA ILE A 110 10.59 13.36 2.83
C ILE A 110 10.09 14.65 2.15
N GLY A 111 10.41 14.81 0.87
CA GLY A 111 10.02 16.01 0.11
C GLY A 111 8.54 16.06 -0.25
N TRP A 112 7.92 14.91 -0.51
CA TRP A 112 6.52 14.82 -0.95
C TRP A 112 5.77 13.73 -0.18
N ILE A 113 4.54 14.06 0.23
CA ILE A 113 3.59 13.13 0.82
C ILE A 113 2.39 13.04 -0.13
N LEU A 114 2.06 11.82 -0.53
CA LEU A 114 0.97 11.53 -1.45
C LEU A 114 -0.07 10.65 -0.77
N HIS A 115 -1.33 11.07 -0.81
CA HIS A 115 -2.45 10.30 -0.32
C HIS A 115 -3.08 9.52 -1.47
N LEU A 116 -3.15 8.20 -1.34
CA LEU A 116 -3.85 7.36 -2.32
C LEU A 116 -5.34 7.34 -2.00
N LYS A 117 -6.16 7.46 -3.05
CA LYS A 117 -7.62 7.32 -2.93
C LYS A 117 -7.99 5.85 -2.69
N PRO A 118 -9.04 5.57 -1.92
CA PRO A 118 -9.59 4.23 -1.82
C PRO A 118 -10.02 3.73 -3.21
N LEU A 119 -9.97 2.41 -3.41
CA LEU A 119 -10.37 1.80 -4.67
C LEU A 119 -11.89 1.88 -4.83
N GLU A 120 -12.34 2.49 -5.91
CA GLU A 120 -13.74 2.56 -6.31
C GLU A 120 -14.07 1.47 -7.32
N ARG A 121 -15.38 1.20 -7.50
CA ARG A 121 -15.88 0.11 -8.37
C ARG A 121 -15.30 0.16 -9.78
N ASP A 122 -15.17 1.34 -10.37
CA ASP A 122 -14.65 1.51 -11.72
C ASP A 122 -13.16 1.14 -11.79
N VAL A 123 -12.39 1.49 -10.75
CA VAL A 123 -10.97 1.10 -10.64
C VAL A 123 -10.84 -0.42 -10.53
N PHE A 124 -11.71 -1.09 -9.77
CA PHE A 124 -11.75 -2.55 -9.73
C PHE A 124 -12.02 -3.16 -11.11
N ARG A 125 -12.93 -2.56 -11.89
CA ARG A 125 -13.24 -2.99 -13.26
C ARG A 125 -12.03 -2.82 -14.18
N ASP A 126 -11.36 -1.69 -14.11
CA ASP A 126 -10.17 -1.39 -14.91
C ASP A 126 -9.01 -2.34 -14.60
N ILE A 127 -8.77 -2.62 -13.31
CA ILE A 127 -7.75 -3.58 -12.88
C ILE A 127 -8.05 -4.97 -13.43
N LEU A 128 -9.33 -5.38 -13.43
CA LEU A 128 -9.72 -6.71 -13.88
C LEU A 128 -9.65 -6.86 -15.41
N LEU A 129 -9.99 -5.82 -16.18
CA LEU A 129 -10.16 -5.91 -17.63
C LEU A 129 -8.99 -5.34 -18.44
N SER A 130 -8.40 -4.23 -17.99
CA SER A 130 -7.52 -3.39 -18.82
C SER A 130 -6.04 -3.57 -18.50
N THR A 131 -5.69 -4.21 -17.38
CA THR A 131 -4.29 -4.46 -17.00
C THR A 131 -3.73 -5.71 -17.68
N GLU A 132 -2.52 -5.61 -18.25
CA GLU A 132 -1.86 -6.73 -18.93
C GLU A 132 -1.67 -7.95 -18.02
N GLU A 133 -1.37 -7.71 -16.74
CA GLU A 133 -1.21 -8.73 -15.71
C GLU A 133 -2.45 -8.85 -14.79
N SER A 134 -3.64 -8.62 -15.35
CA SER A 134 -4.87 -8.78 -14.56
C SER A 134 -5.14 -10.26 -14.18
N PRO A 135 -5.87 -10.51 -13.07
CA PRO A 135 -6.31 -11.84 -12.72
C PRO A 135 -7.10 -12.53 -13.84
N LEU A 136 -7.90 -11.77 -14.59
CA LEU A 136 -8.68 -12.31 -15.70
C LEU A 136 -7.78 -12.74 -16.87
N THR A 137 -6.77 -11.93 -17.20
CA THR A 137 -5.80 -12.27 -18.25
C THR A 137 -5.01 -13.53 -17.89
N TYR A 138 -4.65 -13.71 -16.62
CA TYR A 138 -4.04 -14.95 -16.13
C TYR A 138 -4.94 -16.17 -16.36
N TYR A 139 -6.22 -16.11 -15.95
CA TYR A 139 -7.13 -17.24 -16.16
C TYR A 139 -7.46 -17.48 -17.63
N ARG A 140 -7.58 -16.44 -18.46
CA ARG A 140 -7.75 -16.61 -19.91
C ARG A 140 -6.59 -17.40 -20.52
N LYS A 141 -5.34 -17.00 -20.22
CA LYS A 141 -4.14 -17.74 -20.64
C LYS A 141 -4.14 -19.18 -20.13
N LEU A 142 -4.59 -19.40 -18.89
CA LEU A 142 -4.70 -20.74 -18.33
C LEU A 142 -5.69 -21.61 -19.13
N TYR A 143 -6.87 -21.09 -19.48
CA TYR A 143 -7.84 -21.81 -20.32
C TYR A 143 -7.29 -22.09 -21.72
N GLU A 144 -6.54 -21.15 -22.32
CA GLU A 144 -5.93 -21.32 -23.63
C GLU A 144 -4.93 -22.48 -23.67
N ILE A 145 -4.16 -22.69 -22.60
CA ILE A 145 -3.26 -23.85 -22.45
C ILE A 145 -4.05 -25.17 -22.52
N HIS A 146 -5.28 -25.18 -22.02
CA HIS A 146 -6.20 -26.31 -22.08
C HIS A 146 -7.09 -26.29 -23.35
N SER A 147 -6.70 -25.57 -24.40
CA SER A 147 -7.43 -25.45 -25.67
C SER A 147 -8.89 -25.01 -25.49
N SER A 148 -9.16 -24.21 -24.46
CA SER A 148 -10.49 -23.69 -24.11
C SER A 148 -10.44 -22.16 -24.02
N VAL A 149 -11.60 -21.49 -24.14
CA VAL A 149 -11.66 -20.02 -24.05
C VAL A 149 -12.53 -19.59 -22.87
N LEU A 150 -11.99 -18.73 -22.02
CA LEU A 150 -12.73 -18.15 -20.89
C LEU A 150 -13.41 -16.84 -21.30
N HIS A 151 -14.74 -16.89 -21.44
CA HIS A 151 -15.59 -15.72 -21.59
C HIS A 151 -16.37 -15.43 -20.31
N LEU A 152 -16.39 -14.16 -19.91
CA LEU A 152 -17.23 -13.61 -18.87
C LEU A 152 -18.11 -12.52 -19.47
N SER A 153 -19.39 -12.58 -19.18
CA SER A 153 -20.35 -11.52 -19.46
C SER A 153 -20.17 -10.34 -18.50
N GLU A 154 -20.68 -9.17 -18.88
CA GLU A 154 -20.60 -7.98 -18.01
C GLU A 154 -21.23 -8.21 -16.64
N LYS A 155 -22.33 -8.97 -16.58
CA LYS A 155 -22.99 -9.30 -15.31
C LYS A 155 -22.10 -10.14 -14.40
N GLU A 156 -21.35 -11.09 -14.95
CA GLU A 156 -20.43 -11.93 -14.18
C GLU A 156 -19.23 -11.11 -13.69
N ILE A 157 -18.72 -10.19 -14.51
CA ILE A 157 -17.67 -9.24 -14.12
C ILE A 157 -18.14 -8.38 -12.94
N ASP A 158 -19.37 -7.84 -13.02
CA ASP A 158 -19.96 -7.05 -11.94
C ASP A 158 -20.12 -7.84 -10.64
N LEU A 159 -20.49 -9.12 -10.72
CA LEU A 159 -20.60 -9.99 -9.54
C LEU A 159 -19.24 -10.24 -8.89
N VAL A 160 -18.19 -10.49 -9.68
CA VAL A 160 -16.83 -10.65 -9.17
C VAL A 160 -16.35 -9.39 -8.47
N ILE A 161 -16.59 -8.22 -9.06
CA ILE A 161 -16.22 -6.92 -8.47
C ILE A 161 -16.99 -6.68 -7.16
N ALA A 162 -18.30 -6.92 -7.15
CA ALA A 162 -19.13 -6.76 -5.95
C ALA A 162 -18.65 -7.69 -4.81
N SER A 163 -18.28 -8.92 -5.14
CA SER A 163 -17.67 -9.88 -4.20
C SER A 163 -16.30 -9.42 -3.68
N ALA A 164 -15.46 -8.83 -4.54
CA ALA A 164 -14.17 -8.29 -4.11
C ALA A 164 -14.32 -7.08 -3.16
N ILE A 165 -15.28 -6.20 -3.44
CA ILE A 165 -15.56 -5.02 -2.60
C ILE A 165 -16.08 -5.45 -1.23
N SER A 166 -17.00 -6.42 -1.16
CA SER A 166 -17.59 -6.86 0.12
C SER A 166 -16.56 -7.45 1.08
N LYS A 167 -15.45 -8.00 0.56
CA LYS A 167 -14.36 -8.56 1.35
C LYS A 167 -13.43 -7.52 1.97
N ASN A 168 -13.48 -6.25 1.53
CA ASN A 168 -12.64 -5.15 2.05
C ASN A 168 -11.11 -5.42 2.03
N VAL A 169 -10.61 -6.22 1.08
CA VAL A 169 -9.16 -6.52 0.93
C VAL A 169 -8.51 -5.73 -0.22
N GLY A 170 -9.23 -4.77 -0.80
CA GLY A 170 -8.78 -3.99 -1.96
C GLY A 170 -8.57 -4.86 -3.20
N ALA A 171 -7.70 -4.40 -4.12
CA ALA A 171 -7.44 -5.09 -5.40
C ALA A 171 -6.88 -6.52 -5.23
N ARG A 172 -6.22 -6.83 -4.10
CA ARG A 172 -5.78 -8.20 -3.78
C ARG A 172 -6.97 -9.17 -3.71
N GLY A 173 -8.12 -8.69 -3.26
CA GLY A 173 -9.37 -9.45 -3.20
C GLY A 173 -9.94 -9.84 -4.56
N LEU A 174 -9.59 -9.13 -5.66
CA LEU A 174 -10.09 -9.46 -7.01
C LEU A 174 -9.69 -10.85 -7.46
N ARG A 175 -8.43 -11.23 -7.23
CA ARG A 175 -7.93 -12.55 -7.63
C ARG A 175 -8.69 -13.65 -6.89
N GLN A 176 -8.88 -13.49 -5.58
CA GLN A 176 -9.61 -14.46 -4.78
C GLN A 176 -11.08 -14.52 -5.17
N ALA A 177 -11.75 -13.38 -5.36
CA ALA A 177 -13.14 -13.32 -5.80
C ALA A 177 -13.33 -13.98 -7.17
N LEU A 178 -12.42 -13.74 -8.12
CA LEU A 178 -12.45 -14.37 -9.43
C LEU A 178 -12.21 -15.89 -9.35
N GLN A 179 -11.24 -16.32 -8.52
CA GLN A 179 -10.96 -17.74 -8.31
C GLN A 179 -12.17 -18.48 -7.75
N GLU A 180 -12.79 -17.93 -6.71
CA GLU A 180 -14.01 -18.51 -6.11
C GLU A 180 -15.14 -18.56 -7.14
N PHE A 181 -15.33 -17.50 -7.93
CA PHE A 181 -16.33 -17.46 -8.99
C PHE A 181 -16.08 -18.51 -10.09
N LEU A 182 -14.82 -18.78 -10.42
CA LEU A 182 -14.44 -19.76 -11.44
C LEU A 182 -14.27 -21.18 -10.89
N SER A 183 -14.40 -21.42 -9.58
CA SER A 183 -14.06 -22.69 -8.93
C SER A 183 -14.69 -23.90 -9.63
N ASP A 184 -15.99 -23.86 -9.88
CA ASP A 184 -16.70 -24.97 -10.54
C ASP A 184 -16.23 -25.18 -11.99
N ARG A 185 -15.98 -24.09 -12.72
CA ARG A 185 -15.48 -24.15 -14.11
C ARG A 185 -14.04 -24.67 -14.16
N LEU A 186 -13.23 -24.38 -13.15
CA LEU A 186 -11.85 -24.85 -13.04
C LEU A 186 -11.81 -26.33 -12.69
N ASN A 187 -12.68 -26.82 -11.79
CA ASN A 187 -12.76 -28.24 -11.46
C ASN A 187 -13.05 -29.10 -12.70
N ILE A 188 -13.99 -28.64 -13.53
CA ILE A 188 -14.30 -29.28 -14.82
C ILE A 188 -13.08 -29.23 -15.77
N LEU A 189 -12.39 -28.09 -15.86
CA LEU A 189 -11.21 -27.92 -16.72
C LEU A 189 -10.07 -28.87 -16.33
N PHE A 190 -9.90 -29.12 -15.03
CA PHE A 190 -8.81 -29.94 -14.49
C PHE A 190 -9.18 -31.41 -14.25
N ASN A 191 -10.43 -31.83 -14.50
CA ASN A 191 -10.95 -33.15 -14.11
C ASN A 191 -10.68 -33.48 -12.62
N LEU A 192 -10.90 -32.49 -11.75
CA LEU A 192 -10.81 -32.64 -10.28
C LEU A 192 -12.18 -32.96 -9.67
#